data_AF-A0A380DW26-F1
#
_entry.id   AF-A0A380DW26-F1
#
_cell.length_a   1.000
_cell.length_b   1.000
_cell.length_c   1.000
_cell.angle_alpha   90.00
_cell.angle_beta   90.00
_cell.angle_gamma   90.00
#
_symmetry.space_group_name_H-M   'P 1'
#
loop_
_entity.id
_entity.type
_entity.pdbx_description
1 polymer ?
#
loop_
_entity_poly.entity_id
_entity_poly.type
_entity_poly.pdbx_seq_one_letter_code
_entity_poly.pdbx_strand_id
1 'polypeptide(L)'
;MAGGGTALVNVYQKVSEIKAEGDIETGVNIVLKALTAPVRQIAENAGLEGSVIVERLKNAEPGVGFNAATNEWVNMLEAGIVDPTKVTRSALQHAASVAAMFLTTEAVVASIPEKNNDQPNMGGMPGMM
;
A
#
# COMPACT_ATOMS: atom_id res chain seq x y z
N MET A 1 1.21 14.07 10.93
CA MET A 1 -0.25 13.85 10.75
C MET A 1 -0.63 12.53 11.40
N ALA A 2 -1.92 12.23 11.54
CA ALA A 2 -2.38 10.94 12.09
C ALA A 2 -1.79 9.77 11.29
N GLY A 3 -1.01 8.91 11.95
CA GLY A 3 -0.29 7.81 11.31
C GLY A 3 -1.14 6.56 11.12
N GLY A 4 -0.47 5.42 10.91
CA GLY A 4 -1.13 4.11 10.79
C GLY A 4 -2.09 4.01 9.60
N GLY A 5 -1.84 4.80 8.54
CA GLY A 5 -2.73 4.91 7.38
C GLY A 5 -3.99 5.77 7.61
N THR A 6 -4.24 6.27 8.83
CA THR A 6 -5.43 7.04 9.19
C THR A 6 -5.61 8.28 8.33
N ALA A 7 -4.53 9.03 8.10
CA ALA A 7 -4.62 10.24 7.29
C ALA A 7 -5.03 9.99 5.82
N LEU A 8 -4.76 8.80 5.26
CA LEU A 8 -5.19 8.45 3.91
C LEU A 8 -6.69 8.14 3.86
N VAL A 9 -7.26 7.56 4.92
CA VAL A 9 -8.71 7.34 5.03
C VAL A 9 -9.44 8.65 5.34
N ASN A 10 -8.86 9.58 6.10
CA ASN A 10 -9.48 10.89 6.36
C ASN A 10 -9.74 11.71 5.08
N VAL A 11 -8.94 11.52 4.03
CA VAL A 11 -9.15 12.21 2.74
C VAL A 11 -10.08 11.45 1.80
N TYR A 12 -10.48 10.22 2.15
CA TYR A 12 -11.35 9.37 1.34
C TYR A 12 -12.63 10.10 0.92
N GLN A 13 -13.32 10.75 1.87
CA GLN A 13 -14.59 11.44 1.59
C GLN A 13 -14.43 12.55 0.55
N LYS A 14 -13.37 13.36 0.67
CA LYS A 14 -13.07 14.42 -0.29
C LYS A 14 -12.76 13.87 -1.69
N VAL A 15 -12.11 12.71 -1.77
CA VAL A 15 -11.82 12.07 -3.07
C VAL A 15 -13.10 11.47 -3.65
N SER A 16 -14.00 10.92 -2.83
CA SER A 16 -15.27 10.35 -3.31
C SER A 16 -16.26 11.39 -3.82
N GLU A 17 -16.07 12.66 -3.49
CA GLU A 17 -16.87 13.78 -4.02
C GLU A 17 -16.45 14.20 -5.43
N ILE A 18 -15.35 13.69 -5.97
CA ILE A 18 -14.89 14.00 -7.33
C ILE A 18 -15.89 13.44 -8.34
N LYS A 19 -16.54 14.35 -9.08
CA LYS A 19 -17.45 14.00 -10.17
C LYS A 19 -16.65 13.70 -11.43
N ALA A 20 -16.77 12.48 -11.93
CA ALA A 20 -16.14 12.00 -13.15
C ALA A 20 -17.08 10.99 -13.84
N GLU A 21 -16.83 10.72 -15.12
CA GLU A 21 -17.61 9.77 -15.91
C GLU A 21 -16.66 8.83 -16.67
N GLY A 22 -17.16 7.64 -17.03
CA GLY A 22 -16.43 6.66 -17.85
C GLY A 22 -15.10 6.21 -17.21
N ASP A 23 -14.03 6.19 -18.01
CA ASP A 23 -12.72 5.70 -17.55
C ASP A 23 -12.12 6.57 -16.44
N ILE A 24 -12.46 7.86 -16.39
CA ILE A 24 -11.99 8.78 -15.34
C ILE A 24 -12.61 8.39 -14.00
N GLU A 25 -13.90 8.06 -13.97
CA GLU A 25 -14.58 7.56 -12.78
C GLU A 25 -13.94 6.26 -12.28
N THR A 26 -13.58 5.36 -13.20
CA THR A 26 -12.83 4.14 -12.89
C THR A 26 -11.50 4.46 -12.22
N GLY A 27 -10.77 5.46 -12.74
CA GLY A 27 -9.53 5.96 -12.13
C GLY A 27 -9.72 6.49 -10.70
N VAL A 28 -10.77 7.27 -10.45
CA VAL A 28 -11.12 7.76 -9.10
C VAL A 28 -11.39 6.58 -8.16
N ASN A 29 -12.15 5.58 -8.60
CA ASN A 29 -12.47 4.38 -7.83
C ASN A 29 -11.22 3.55 -7.48
N ILE A 30 -10.24 3.47 -8.38
CA ILE A 30 -8.94 2.83 -8.11
C ILE A 30 -8.21 3.55 -6.98
N VAL A 31 -8.17 4.88 -7.02
CA VAL A 31 -7.53 5.69 -5.95
C VAL A 31 -8.26 5.51 -4.62
N LEU A 32 -9.60 5.56 -4.60
CA LEU A 32 -10.39 5.34 -3.38
C LEU A 32 -10.09 3.99 -2.74
N LYS A 33 -10.01 2.92 -3.54
CA LYS A 33 -9.64 1.59 -3.06
C LYS A 33 -8.22 1.59 -2.49
N ALA A 34 -7.26 2.20 -3.19
CA ALA A 34 -5.86 2.25 -2.79
C ALA A 34 -5.64 3.02 -1.47
N LEU A 35 -6.37 4.10 -1.22
CA LEU A 35 -6.26 4.89 0.02
C LEU A 35 -6.55 4.08 1.29
N THR A 36 -7.41 3.05 1.19
CA THR A 36 -7.75 2.17 2.32
C THR A 36 -6.77 1.02 2.54
N ALA A 37 -5.94 0.71 1.53
CA ALA A 37 -5.07 -0.46 1.56
C ALA A 37 -4.04 -0.43 2.71
N PRO A 38 -3.40 0.71 3.05
CA PRO A 38 -2.42 0.74 4.14
C PRO A 38 -3.01 0.39 5.51
N VAL A 39 -4.20 0.93 5.85
CA VAL A 39 -4.89 0.62 7.10
C VAL A 39 -5.30 -0.85 7.14
N ARG A 40 -5.85 -1.35 6.03
CA ARG A 40 -6.24 -2.77 5.89
C ARG A 40 -5.03 -3.68 6.14
N GLN A 41 -3.91 -3.40 5.49
CA GLN A 41 -2.69 -4.21 5.64
C GLN A 41 -2.15 -4.18 7.07
N ILE A 42 -2.16 -3.02 7.73
CA ILE A 42 -1.73 -2.89 9.14
C ILE A 42 -2.62 -3.73 10.05
N ALA A 43 -3.95 -3.68 9.87
CA ALA A 43 -4.90 -4.46 10.65
C ALA A 43 -4.76 -5.98 10.41
N GLU A 44 -4.60 -6.40 9.15
CA GLU A 44 -4.39 -7.80 8.79
C GLU A 44 -3.08 -8.35 9.37
N ASN A 45 -2.00 -7.55 9.34
CA ASN A 45 -0.73 -7.92 9.97
C ASN A 45 -0.85 -8.05 11.50
N ALA A 46 -1.83 -7.38 12.12
CA ALA A 46 -2.18 -7.52 13.53
C ALA A 46 -3.17 -8.67 13.80
N GLY A 47 -3.52 -9.47 12.79
CA GLY A 47 -4.43 -10.62 12.93
C GLY A 47 -5.91 -10.25 12.99
N LEU A 48 -6.28 -9.06 12.53
CA LEU A 48 -7.66 -8.55 12.56
C LEU A 48 -8.27 -8.50 11.15
N GLU A 49 -9.60 -8.41 11.08
CA GLU A 49 -10.31 -8.23 9.81
C GLU A 49 -10.20 -6.75 9.37
N GLY A 50 -9.38 -6.52 8.34
CA GLY A 50 -9.03 -5.16 7.92
C GLY A 50 -10.18 -4.38 7.29
N SER A 51 -11.19 -5.04 6.72
CA SER A 51 -12.34 -4.35 6.11
C SER A 51 -13.22 -3.69 7.17
N VAL A 52 -13.43 -4.33 8.32
CA VAL A 52 -14.17 -3.84 9.48
C VAL A 52 -13.43 -2.64 10.09
N ILE A 53 -12.10 -2.71 10.21
CA ILE A 53 -11.30 -1.58 10.70
C ILE A 53 -11.41 -0.40 9.74
N VAL A 54 -11.23 -0.62 8.44
CA VAL A 54 -11.37 0.42 7.42
C VAL A 54 -12.76 1.05 7.45
N GLU A 55 -13.81 0.24 7.51
CA GLU A 55 -15.19 0.74 7.49
C GLU A 55 -15.53 1.58 8.72
N ARG A 56 -15.08 1.15 9.90
CA ARG A 56 -15.21 1.97 11.11
C ARG A 56 -14.41 3.26 11.01
N LEU A 57 -13.22 3.22 10.42
CA LEU A 57 -12.35 4.39 10.30
C LEU A 57 -12.89 5.46 9.36
N LYS A 58 -13.57 5.07 8.27
CA LYS A 58 -14.25 6.03 7.36
C LYS A 58 -15.30 6.90 8.05
N ASN A 59 -15.86 6.39 9.15
CA ASN A 59 -16.91 7.04 9.94
C ASN A 59 -16.38 7.66 11.23
N ALA A 60 -15.07 7.55 11.50
CA ALA A 60 -14.44 8.12 12.68
C ALA A 60 -14.16 9.61 12.51
N GLU A 61 -14.05 10.33 13.63
CA GLU A 61 -13.66 11.74 13.60
C GLU A 61 -12.24 11.93 13.06
N PRO A 62 -11.95 13.01 12.33
CA PRO A 62 -10.62 13.27 11.80
C PRO A 62 -9.55 13.28 12.91
N GLY A 63 -8.60 12.34 12.82
CA GLY A 63 -7.49 12.23 13.78
C GLY A 63 -7.65 11.07 14.76
N VAL A 64 -8.87 10.53 14.91
CA VAL A 64 -9.09 9.24 15.56
C VAL A 64 -8.72 8.13 14.58
N GLY A 65 -7.94 7.17 15.06
CA GLY A 65 -7.47 6.03 14.28
C GLY A 65 -7.38 4.76 15.10
N PHE A 66 -7.01 3.67 14.44
CA PHE A 66 -6.88 2.38 15.07
C PHE A 66 -5.41 2.11 15.45
N ASN A 67 -5.14 1.90 16.73
CA ASN A 67 -3.84 1.48 17.23
C ASN A 67 -3.74 -0.06 17.14
N ALA A 68 -3.10 -0.55 16.10
CA ALA A 68 -2.94 -2.00 15.87
C ALA A 68 -2.02 -2.71 16.87
N ALA A 69 -1.26 -1.97 17.70
CA ALA A 69 -0.44 -2.58 18.74
C ALA A 69 -1.23 -2.90 20.01
N THR A 70 -2.27 -2.11 20.32
CA THR A 70 -3.11 -2.27 21.53
C THR A 70 -4.55 -2.68 21.23
N ASN A 71 -4.95 -2.66 19.96
CA ASN A 71 -6.31 -2.90 19.48
C ASN A 71 -7.35 -1.87 19.93
N GLU A 72 -6.92 -0.62 20.11
CA GLU A 72 -7.76 0.47 20.62
C GLU A 72 -7.98 1.57 19.58
N TRP A 73 -9.08 2.30 19.74
CA TRP A 73 -9.39 3.49 18.95
C TRP A 73 -8.95 4.71 19.73
N VAL A 74 -8.00 5.45 19.19
CA VAL A 74 -7.33 6.53 19.92
C VAL A 74 -7.18 7.76 19.04
N ASN A 75 -7.00 8.93 19.67
CA ASN A 75 -6.45 10.07 18.97
C ASN A 75 -4.99 9.75 18.61
N MET A 76 -4.70 9.67 17.31
CA MET A 76 -3.40 9.20 16.82
C MET A 76 -2.26 10.15 17.19
N LEU A 77 -2.54 11.46 17.27
CA LEU A 77 -1.53 12.44 17.64
C LEU A 77 -1.21 12.37 19.13
N GLU A 78 -2.23 12.28 19.98
CA GLU A 78 -2.06 12.16 21.43
C GLU A 78 -1.38 10.85 21.82
N ALA A 79 -1.71 9.76 21.13
CA ALA A 79 -1.06 8.45 21.30
C ALA A 79 0.36 8.38 20.71
N GLY A 80 0.85 9.45 20.08
CA GLY A 80 2.19 9.50 19.48
C GLY A 80 2.35 8.69 18.19
N ILE A 81 1.25 8.20 17.61
CA ILE A 81 1.25 7.44 16.34
C ILE A 81 1.16 8.43 15.19
N VAL A 82 2.30 9.02 14.85
CA VAL A 82 2.40 10.12 13.89
C VAL A 82 3.25 9.74 12.68
N ASP A 83 2.74 10.08 11.49
CA ASP A 83 3.51 10.00 10.25
C ASP A 83 3.95 11.40 9.81
N PRO A 84 5.20 11.60 9.36
CA PRO A 84 5.62 12.86 8.75
C PRO A 84 4.83 13.14 7.47
N THR A 85 4.28 14.34 7.33
CA THR A 85 3.44 14.70 6.17
C THR A 85 4.13 14.49 4.82
N LYS A 86 5.44 14.76 4.78
CA LYS A 86 6.26 14.52 3.58
C LYS A 86 6.23 13.05 3.16
N VAL A 87 6.31 12.11 4.12
CA VAL A 87 6.39 10.68 3.84
C VAL A 87 5.09 10.17 3.24
N THR A 88 3.95 10.44 3.90
CA THR A 88 2.63 9.99 3.41
C THR A 88 2.33 10.56 2.02
N ARG A 89 2.61 11.86 1.81
CA ARG A 89 2.42 12.51 0.50
C ARG A 89 3.31 11.90 -0.57
N SER A 90 4.62 11.82 -0.32
CA SER A 90 5.58 11.31 -1.30
C SER A 90 5.33 9.84 -1.64
N ALA A 91 4.94 9.02 -0.66
CA ALA A 91 4.58 7.62 -0.89
C ALA A 91 3.39 7.50 -1.87
N LEU A 92 2.31 8.25 -1.64
CA LEU A 92 1.14 8.25 -2.53
C LEU A 92 1.50 8.75 -3.94
N GLN A 93 2.26 9.84 -4.02
CA GLN A 93 2.66 10.43 -5.31
C GLN A 93 3.55 9.49 -6.12
N HIS A 94 4.54 8.85 -5.50
CA HIS A 94 5.41 7.89 -6.18
C HIS A 94 4.62 6.64 -6.61
N ALA A 95 3.76 6.11 -5.75
CA ALA A 95 2.90 4.97 -6.08
C ALA A 95 1.99 5.27 -7.28
N ALA A 96 1.31 6.42 -7.27
CA ALA A 96 0.46 6.85 -8.37
C ALA A 96 1.25 7.08 -9.67
N SER A 97 2.43 7.68 -9.59
CA SER A 97 3.30 7.92 -10.75
C SER A 97 3.74 6.62 -11.41
N VAL A 98 4.20 5.64 -10.62
CA VAL A 98 4.61 4.33 -11.13
C VAL A 98 3.40 3.58 -11.70
N ALA A 99 2.27 3.56 -10.98
CA ALA A 99 1.05 2.89 -11.45
C ALA A 99 0.55 3.46 -12.79
N ALA A 100 0.53 4.79 -12.94
CA ALA A 100 0.10 5.43 -14.19
C ALA A 100 1.04 5.09 -15.37
N MET A 101 2.35 5.04 -15.15
CA MET A 101 3.29 4.58 -16.18
C MET A 101 3.06 3.11 -16.54
N PHE A 102 2.89 2.23 -15.54
CA PHE A 102 2.64 0.81 -15.78
C PHE A 102 1.33 0.55 -16.53
N LEU A 103 0.25 1.24 -16.18
CA LEU A 103 -1.06 1.08 -16.82
C LEU A 103 -1.07 1.50 -18.29
N THR A 104 -0.14 2.37 -18.70
CA THR A 104 -0.01 2.85 -20.09
C THR A 104 1.12 2.14 -20.86
N THR A 105 1.78 1.17 -20.24
CA THR A 105 2.86 0.40 -20.87
C THR A 105 2.28 -0.77 -21.68
N GLU A 106 2.27 -0.62 -23.00
CA GLU A 106 1.77 -1.65 -23.93
C GLU A 106 2.80 -2.76 -24.25
N ALA A 107 4.08 -2.44 -24.18
CA ALA A 107 5.15 -3.38 -24.52
C ALA A 107 6.44 -3.11 -23.72
N VAL A 108 7.21 -4.17 -23.48
CA VAL A 108 8.54 -4.10 -22.85
C VAL A 108 9.53 -4.86 -23.73
N VAL A 109 10.66 -4.23 -24.04
CA VAL A 109 11.79 -4.88 -24.71
C VAL A 109 12.83 -5.20 -23.65
N ALA A 110 13.14 -6.49 -23.49
CA ALA A 110 14.09 -6.98 -22.50
C ALA A 110 15.22 -7.80 -23.15
N SER A 111 16.39 -7.79 -22.51
CA SER A 111 17.50 -8.68 -22.87
C SER A 111 17.14 -10.13 -22.55
N ILE A 112 17.65 -11.07 -23.34
CA ILE A 112 17.52 -12.50 -23.05
C ILE A 112 18.30 -12.79 -21.75
N PRO A 113 17.67 -13.42 -20.73
CA PRO A 113 18.38 -13.78 -19.50
C PRO A 113 19.62 -14.62 -19.82
N GLU A 114 20.77 -14.24 -19.27
CA GLU A 114 21.98 -15.04 -19.37
C GLU A 114 21.77 -16.38 -18.65
N LYS A 115 22.21 -17.47 -19.28
CA LYS A 115 22.26 -18.76 -18.60
C LYS A 115 23.43 -18.72 -17.62
N ASN A 116 23.14 -18.52 -16.33
CA ASN A 116 24.12 -18.79 -15.28
C ASN A 116 24.45 -20.28 -15.31
N ASN A 117 25.62 -20.62 -15.85
CA ASN A 117 26.19 -21.97 -15.80
C ASN A 117 26.84 -22.24 -14.43
N ASP A 118 26.20 -21.79 -13.34
CA ASP A 118 26.53 -22.24 -11.99
C ASP A 118 25.88 -23.60 -11.75
N GLN A 119 26.23 -24.58 -12.59
CA GLN A 119 26.11 -25.96 -12.14
C GLN A 119 27.19 -26.15 -11.08
N PRO A 120 26.84 -26.54 -9.83
CA PRO A 120 27.85 -27.01 -8.91
C PRO A 120 28.56 -28.17 -9.61
N ASN A 121 29.89 -28.06 -9.70
CA ASN A 121 30.77 -29.07 -10.28
C ASN A 121 30.62 -30.37 -9.47
N MET A 122 29.58 -31.14 -9.77
CA MET A 122 29.24 -32.41 -9.16
C MET A 122 30.12 -33.46 -9.82
N GLY A 123 31.15 -33.87 -9.09
CA GLY A 123 31.68 -35.23 -9.21
C GLY A 123 32.79 -35.41 -10.24
N GLY A 124 33.96 -34.84 -9.97
CA GLY A 124 35.21 -35.54 -10.27
C GLY A 124 35.37 -36.70 -9.30
N MET A 125 34.81 -37.86 -9.67
CA MET A 125 34.80 -39.08 -8.87
C MET A 125 36.22 -39.55 -8.48
N PRO A 126 36.42 -40.02 -7.24
CA PRO A 126 37.71 -40.54 -6.77
C PRO A 126 37.98 -41.96 -7.28
N GLY A 127 39.20 -42.19 -7.78
CA GLY A 127 39.89 -43.49 -7.78
C GLY A 127 39.83 -44.30 -9.07
N MET A 128 40.99 -44.57 -9.67
CA MET A 128 41.69 -45.88 -9.62
C MET A 128 42.68 -45.99 -10.81
N MET A 129 43.94 -46.27 -10.44
CA MET A 129 45.05 -46.80 -11.25
C MET A 129 45.63 -45.92 -12.37
#